data_AF-A0A1G5R1U4-F1
#
_entry.id   AF-A0A1G5R1U4-F1
#
_cell.length_a   1.000
_cell.length_b   1.000
_cell.length_c   1.000
_cell.angle_alpha   90.00
_cell.angle_beta   90.00
_cell.angle_gamma   90.00
#
_symmetry.space_group_name_H-M   'P 1'
#
loop_
_entity.id
_entity.type
_entity.pdbx_description
1 polymer ?
#
loop_
_entity_poly.entity_id
_entity_poly.type
_entity_poly.pdbx_seq_one_letter_code
_entity_poly.pdbx_strand_id
1 'polypeptide(L)' 'MSHSSPSPNPTGGDVSRRGFMQPALHEELMARVLDSANVRRAWKRVKANKGTPGIDGMPIEDFPAFARVHWPHIR' A
#
# COMPACT_ATOMS: atom_id res chain seq x y z
N MET A 1 -40.47 -9.66 18.29
CA MET A 1 -39.94 -10.00 19.64
C MET A 1 -38.46 -9.73 19.59
N SER A 2 -38.05 -8.63 20.24
CA SER A 2 -36.70 -8.07 20.20
C SER A 2 -35.77 -8.85 21.12
N HIS A 3 -34.62 -9.28 20.61
CA HIS A 3 -33.51 -9.75 21.46
C HIS A 3 -32.40 -8.69 21.44
N SER A 4 -31.97 -8.37 22.66
CA SER A 4 -31.23 -7.19 23.12
C SER A 4 -30.05 -6.73 22.26
N SER A 5 -29.94 -5.39 22.12
CA SER A 5 -28.78 -4.73 21.53
C SER A 5 -27.52 -4.95 22.38
N PRO A 6 -26.37 -5.25 21.77
CA PRO A 6 -25.09 -5.28 22.47
C PRO A 6 -24.79 -3.87 23.01
N SER A 7 -24.61 -3.75 24.32
CA SER A 7 -24.24 -2.49 24.97
C SER A 7 -22.75 -2.23 24.78
N PRO A 8 -22.34 -1.19 24.05
CA PRO A 8 -20.95 -0.75 24.06
C PRO A 8 -20.62 -0.19 25.45
N ASN A 9 -19.46 -0.56 26.00
CA ASN A 9 -18.87 0.14 27.16
C ASN A 9 -18.70 1.64 26.80
N PRO A 10 -18.67 2.61 27.73
CA PRO A 10 -18.80 4.03 27.42
C PRO A 10 -17.62 4.63 26.63
N THR A 11 -16.56 3.84 26.36
CA THR A 11 -15.45 4.17 25.45
C THR A 11 -15.60 3.55 24.05
N GLY A 12 -16.71 2.87 23.74
CA GLY A 12 -17.07 2.48 22.36
C GLY A 12 -16.23 1.37 21.71
N GLY A 13 -15.61 0.47 22.48
CA GLY A 13 -14.81 -0.63 21.92
C GLY A 13 -15.59 -1.95 21.80
N ASP A 14 -15.89 -2.39 20.57
CA ASP A 14 -16.22 -3.79 20.26
C ASP A 14 -14.92 -4.61 20.23
N VAL A 15 -14.73 -5.47 21.23
CA VAL A 15 -13.54 -6.30 21.42
C VAL A 15 -13.46 -7.46 20.43
N SER A 16 -14.49 -7.71 19.62
CA SER A 16 -14.64 -8.96 18.87
C SER A 16 -13.92 -8.98 17.51
N ARG A 17 -13.47 -7.83 16.98
CA ARG A 17 -12.90 -7.77 15.62
C ARG A 17 -11.40 -8.03 15.51
N ARG A 18 -10.69 -8.26 16.62
CA ARG A 18 -9.23 -8.48 16.62
C ARG A 18 -8.82 -9.96 16.80
N GLY A 19 -9.76 -10.90 16.78
CA GLY A 19 -9.49 -12.31 17.11
C GLY A 19 -9.11 -13.24 15.95
N PHE A 20 -9.23 -12.84 14.67
CA PHE A 20 -9.07 -13.79 13.54
C PHE A 20 -8.29 -13.26 12.34
N MET A 21 -7.58 -12.14 12.45
CA MET A 21 -6.63 -11.79 11.40
C MET A 21 -5.36 -12.61 11.63
N GLN A 22 -5.17 -13.66 10.82
CA GLN A 22 -3.86 -14.23 10.54
C GLN A 22 -2.84 -13.08 10.43
N PRO A 23 -1.60 -13.20 10.94
CA PRO A 23 -0.64 -12.11 10.84
C PRO A 23 -0.58 -11.66 9.37
N ALA A 24 -1.02 -10.43 9.11
CA ALA A 24 -1.22 -9.91 7.75
C ALA A 24 0.09 -9.78 6.97
N LEU A 25 1.22 -10.09 7.61
CA LEU A 25 2.56 -9.81 7.16
C LEU A 25 3.31 -11.12 7.03
N HIS A 26 3.34 -11.66 5.81
CA HIS A 26 4.32 -12.67 5.46
C HIS A 26 5.73 -12.05 5.52
N GLU A 27 6.72 -12.83 5.94
CA GLU A 27 8.08 -12.34 6.22
C GLU A 27 8.79 -11.65 5.03
N GLU A 28 8.34 -11.83 3.78
CA GLU A 28 9.00 -11.26 2.59
C GLU A 28 8.13 -10.22 1.85
N LEU A 29 7.21 -9.53 2.54
CA LEU A 29 6.38 -8.50 1.90
C LEU A 29 7.19 -7.45 1.12
N MET A 30 8.34 -7.01 1.63
CA MET A 30 9.21 -6.06 0.91
C MET A 30 9.81 -6.67 -0.35
N ALA A 31 10.19 -7.96 -0.33
CA ALA A 31 10.62 -8.66 -1.53
C ALA A 31 9.50 -8.69 -2.58
N ARG A 32 8.24 -8.91 -2.17
CA ARG A 32 7.07 -8.88 -3.07
C ARG A 32 6.76 -7.48 -3.61
N VAL A 33 6.97 -6.43 -2.82
CA VAL A 33 6.80 -5.04 -3.28
C VAL A 33 7.82 -4.72 -4.38
N LEU A 34 9.07 -5.13 -4.18
CA LEU A 34 10.18 -4.92 -5.13
C LEU A 34 10.22 -5.93 -6.28
N ASP A 35 9.32 -6.91 -6.31
CA ASP A 35 9.21 -7.87 -7.41
C ASP A 35 9.06 -7.15 -8.75
N SER A 36 9.83 -7.60 -9.76
CA SER A 36 9.88 -6.95 -11.06
C SER A 36 8.53 -6.92 -11.77
N ALA A 37 7.69 -7.96 -11.61
CA ALA A 37 6.36 -7.96 -12.17
C ALA A 37 5.44 -6.99 -11.41
N ASN A 38 5.58 -6.89 -10.08
CA ASN A 38 4.85 -5.92 -9.29
C ASN A 38 5.17 -4.48 -9.67
N VAL A 39 6.46 -4.10 -9.71
CA VAL A 39 6.92 -2.76 -10.09
C VAL A 39 6.43 -2.38 -11.48
N ARG A 40 6.48 -3.31 -12.46
CA ARG A 40 5.93 -3.09 -13.80
C ARG A 40 4.43 -2.81 -13.80
N ARG A 41 3.64 -3.51 -12.98
CA ARG A 41 2.19 -3.26 -12.86
C ARG A 41 1.91 -1.91 -12.21
N ALA A 42 2.66 -1.57 -11.15
CA ALA A 42 2.56 -0.26 -10.50
C ALA A 42 2.85 0.86 -11.52
N TRP A 43 3.93 0.74 -12.29
CA TRP A 43 4.30 1.72 -13.30
C TRP A 43 3.22 1.95 -14.37
N LYS A 44 2.57 0.88 -14.84
CA LYS A 44 1.44 1.00 -15.77
C LYS A 44 0.30 1.85 -15.19
N ARG A 45 -0.01 1.68 -13.90
CA ARG A 45 -1.06 2.45 -13.21
C ARG A 45 -0.66 3.91 -13.03
N VAL A 46 0.58 4.19 -12.65
CA VAL A 46 1.10 5.57 -12.53
C VAL A 46 0.94 6.31 -13.85
N LYS A 47 1.30 5.69 -14.98
CA LYS A 47 1.08 6.27 -16.32
C LYS A 47 -0.40 6.47 -16.67
N ALA A 48 -1.26 5.56 -16.26
CA ALA A 48 -2.70 5.67 -16.52
C ALA A 48 -3.37 6.80 -15.73
N ASN A 49 -2.84 7.14 -14.55
CA ASN A 49 -3.41 8.18 -13.69
C ASN A 49 -3.24 9.60 -14.24
N LYS A 50 -2.26 9.84 -15.13
CA LYS A 50 -2.00 11.15 -15.76
C LYS A 50 -1.92 12.31 -14.74
N GLY A 51 -1.35 12.04 -13.57
CA GLY A 51 -1.18 13.04 -12.52
C GLY A 51 -0.12 14.09 -12.87
N THR A 52 -0.16 15.22 -12.17
CA THR A 52 0.88 16.24 -12.24
C THR A 52 2.11 15.84 -11.41
N PRO A 53 3.29 16.41 -11.69
CA PRO A 53 4.47 16.26 -10.84
C PRO A 53 4.20 16.61 -9.37
N GLY A 54 4.95 15.98 -8.47
CA GLY A 54 4.91 16.26 -7.03
C GLY A 54 5.72 17.51 -6.66
N ILE A 55 6.05 17.62 -5.36
CA ILE A 55 6.91 18.71 -4.84
C ILE A 55 8.34 18.65 -5.38
N ASP A 56 8.77 17.48 -5.86
CA ASP A 56 10.04 17.26 -6.55
C ASP A 56 10.05 17.80 -7.99
N GLY A 57 8.89 18.17 -8.53
CA GLY A 57 8.75 18.68 -9.89
C GLY A 57 9.05 17.64 -10.98
N MET A 58 9.19 16.35 -10.64
CA MET A 58 9.59 15.32 -11.59
C MET A 58 8.44 14.93 -12.52
N PRO A 59 8.57 15.15 -13.85
CA PRO A 59 7.60 14.66 -14.80
C PRO A 59 7.75 13.14 -14.98
N ILE A 60 6.66 12.49 -15.41
CA ILE A 60 6.60 11.04 -15.53
C ILE A 60 7.55 10.51 -16.62
N GLU A 61 7.88 11.36 -17.59
CA GLU A 61 8.82 11.12 -18.68
C GLU A 61 10.27 11.00 -18.18
N ASP A 62 10.62 11.71 -17.09
CA ASP A 62 11.99 11.76 -16.55
C ASP A 62 12.25 10.64 -15.54
N PHE A 63 11.19 10.15 -14.88
CA PHE A 63 11.29 9.10 -13.86
C PHE A 63 12.08 7.84 -14.30
N PRO A 64 11.92 7.29 -15.53
CA PRO A 64 12.68 6.12 -15.95
C PRO A 64 14.19 6.33 -16.02
N ALA A 65 14.66 7.54 -16.34
CA ALA A 65 16.08 7.85 -16.34
C ALA A 65 16.59 7.92 -14.89
N PHE A 66 15.88 8.65 -14.03
CA PHE A 66 16.18 8.74 -12.60
C PHE A 66 16.22 7.35 -11.93
N ALA A 67 15.17 6.55 -12.11
CA ALA A 67 15.04 5.25 -11.46
C ALA A 67 16.18 4.31 -11.85
N ARG A 68 16.62 4.29 -13.12
CA ARG A 68 17.73 3.43 -13.56
C ARG A 68 19.05 3.74 -12.87
N VAL A 69 19.35 5.03 -12.64
CA VAL A 69 20.57 5.47 -11.96
C VAL A 69 20.54 5.07 -10.48
N HIS A 70 19.37 5.15 -9.84
CA HIS A 70 19.25 4.97 -8.39
C HIS A 70 18.84 3.56 -7.96
N TRP A 71 18.34 2.72 -8.87
CA TRP A 71 17.86 1.36 -8.57
C TRP A 71 18.84 0.48 -7.77
N PRO A 72 20.17 0.52 -8.02
CA PRO A 72 21.13 -0.26 -7.22
C PRO A 72 21.17 0.09 -5.73
N HIS A 73 20.70 1.27 -5.33
CA HIS A 73 20.62 1.68 -3.92
C HIS A 73 19.25 1.40 -3.30
N ILE A 74 18.26 1.02 -4.12
CA ILE A 74 16.88 0.73 -3.70
C ILE A 74 16.69 -0.76 -3.45
N ARG A 75 17.42 -1.62 -4.17
CA ARG A 75 17.33 -3.08 -4.08
C ARG A 75 18.48 -3.67 -3.27
#